data_AF-A0ABD1UPL4-F1
#
_entry.id   AF-A0ABD1UPL4-F1
#
_cell.length_a   1.000
_cell.length_b   1.000
_cell.length_c   1.000
_cell.angle_alpha   90.00
_cell.angle_beta   90.00
_cell.angle_gamma   90.00
#
_symmetry.space_group_name_H-M   'P 1'
#
loop_
_entity.id
_entity.type
_entity.pdbx_description
1 polymer ?
#
loop_
_entity_poly.entity_id
_entity_poly.type
_entity_poly.pdbx_seq_one_letter_code
_entity_poly.pdbx_strand_id
1 'polypeptide(L)'
;MSKTRSKVQEEHLKKINREMGELSASYRTVINKIDSSDLTLKVLENRQEKIDNIVTDINKKYETLVAMMAHISGNMKESKDKQAESFAPHIRSGDFGSNRVGTPQGPREWVRKARKYFHIHQVAEELKVGIAEMYLKGKAHIWFHGFVASHPDAKWNLFAEDM
;
A
#
# COMPACT_ATOMS: atom_id res chain seq x y z
N MET A 1 9.69 1.21 78.46
CA MET A 1 9.38 0.49 77.19
C MET A 1 8.36 1.20 76.29
N SER A 2 7.45 2.05 76.79
CA SER A 2 6.39 2.70 75.99
C SER A 2 6.88 3.69 74.90
N LYS A 3 7.93 4.47 75.17
CA LYS A 3 8.45 5.49 74.24
C LYS A 3 9.03 4.93 72.93
N THR A 4 9.65 3.74 72.97
CA THR A 4 10.23 3.11 71.78
C THR A 4 9.16 2.59 70.82
N ARG A 5 8.07 2.04 71.36
CA ARG A 5 6.92 1.55 70.57
C ARG A 5 6.21 2.69 69.84
N SER A 6 6.05 3.84 70.51
CA SER A 6 5.44 5.04 69.91
C SER A 6 6.27 5.61 68.75
N LYS A 7 7.61 5.69 68.90
CA LYS A 7 8.49 6.11 67.79
C LYS A 7 8.40 5.18 66.58
N VAL A 8 8.36 3.87 66.80
CA VAL A 8 8.23 2.90 65.70
C VAL A 8 6.89 3.09 64.97
N GLN A 9 5.79 3.29 65.70
CA GLN A 9 4.49 3.58 65.08
C GLN A 9 4.49 4.88 64.26
N GLU A 10 5.16 5.93 64.75
CA GLU A 10 5.29 7.20 64.04
C GLU A 10 6.05 7.04 62.71
N GLU A 11 7.14 6.27 62.70
CA GLU A 11 7.91 5.99 61.48
C GLU A 11 7.11 5.16 60.46
N HIS A 12 6.34 4.17 60.92
CA HIS A 12 5.42 3.43 60.03
C HIS A 12 4.37 4.34 59.40
N LEU A 13 3.79 5.28 60.17
CA LEU A 13 2.83 6.25 59.66
C LEU A 13 3.45 7.19 58.62
N LYS A 14 4.68 7.66 58.85
CA LYS A 14 5.43 8.47 57.87
C LYS A 14 5.66 7.70 56.58
N LYS A 15 6.04 6.42 56.68
CA LYS A 15 6.25 5.56 55.51
C LYS A 15 4.96 5.37 54.70
N ILE A 16 3.83 5.06 55.37
CA ILE A 16 2.52 4.91 54.72
C ILE A 16 2.11 6.20 54.01
N ASN A 17 2.27 7.36 54.67
CA ASN A 17 1.91 8.65 54.06
C ASN A 17 2.76 8.96 52.82
N ARG A 18 4.04 8.60 52.84
CA ARG A 18 4.94 8.75 51.68
C ARG A 18 4.49 7.85 50.53
N GLU A 19 4.29 6.56 50.80
CA GLU A 19 3.82 5.59 49.80
C GLU A 19 2.47 5.99 49.21
N MET A 20 1.56 6.50 50.04
CA MET A 20 0.26 7.01 49.59
C MET A 20 0.39 8.26 48.70
N GLY A 21 1.36 9.13 49.00
CA GLY A 21 1.70 10.28 48.16
C GLY A 21 2.26 9.87 46.78
N GLU A 22 3.18 8.91 46.77
CA GLU A 22 3.76 8.34 45.54
C GLU A 22 2.69 7.65 44.69
N LEU A 23 1.81 6.86 45.33
CA LEU A 23 0.67 6.22 44.65
C LEU A 23 -0.28 7.25 44.05
N SER A 24 -0.59 8.34 44.77
CA SER A 24 -1.46 9.41 44.26
C SER A 24 -0.84 10.12 43.04
N ALA A 25 0.48 10.33 43.03
CA ALA A 25 1.18 10.92 41.88
C ALA A 25 1.18 9.97 40.67
N SER A 26 1.41 8.67 40.91
CA SER A 26 1.32 7.64 39.87
C SER A 26 -0.09 7.56 39.28
N TYR A 27 -1.12 7.56 40.13
CA TYR A 27 -2.52 7.55 39.71
C TYR A 27 -2.87 8.73 38.79
N ARG A 28 -2.45 9.95 39.14
CA ARG A 28 -2.63 11.14 38.29
C ARG A 28 -1.95 10.99 36.93
N THR A 29 -0.74 10.43 36.92
CA THR A 29 0.00 10.19 35.67
C THR A 29 -0.73 9.22 34.76
N VAL A 30 -1.30 8.15 35.32
CA VAL A 30 -2.08 7.17 34.56
C VAL A 30 -3.35 7.79 33.99
N ILE A 31 -4.10 8.57 34.80
CA ILE A 31 -5.30 9.27 34.31
C ILE A 31 -4.97 10.18 33.13
N ASN A 32 -3.94 11.02 33.24
CA ASN A 32 -3.55 11.92 32.15
C ASN A 32 -3.20 11.17 30.86
N LYS A 33 -2.59 9.98 30.98
CA LYS A 33 -2.28 9.12 29.83
C LYS A 33 -3.53 8.49 29.23
N ILE A 34 -4.51 8.10 30.05
CA ILE A 34 -5.79 7.58 29.59
C ILE A 34 -6.54 8.65 28.80
N ASP A 35 -6.66 9.86 29.34
CA ASP A 35 -7.32 10.98 28.67
C ASP A 35 -6.66 11.32 27.32
N SER A 36 -5.33 11.31 27.27
CA SER A 36 -4.57 11.50 26.03
C SER A 36 -4.80 10.36 25.02
N SER A 37 -4.98 9.12 25.50
CA SER A 37 -5.23 7.96 24.64
C SER A 37 -6.64 8.03 24.06
N ASP A 38 -7.63 8.42 24.86
CA ASP A 38 -9.02 8.60 24.40
C ASP A 38 -9.14 9.66 23.29
N LEU A 39 -8.38 10.75 23.40
CA LEU A 39 -8.28 11.75 22.32
C LEU A 39 -7.68 11.15 21.05
N THR A 40 -6.64 10.33 21.18
CA THR A 40 -5.99 9.66 20.06
C THR A 40 -6.94 8.67 19.38
N LEU A 41 -7.71 7.90 20.16
CA LEU A 41 -8.69 6.94 19.64
C LEU A 41 -9.78 7.63 18.80
N LYS A 42 -10.34 8.75 19.28
CA LYS A 42 -11.33 9.52 18.50
C LYS A 42 -10.81 9.99 17.14
N VAL A 43 -9.55 10.40 17.06
CA VAL A 43 -8.92 10.78 15.79
C VAL A 43 -8.80 9.58 14.84
N LEU A 44 -8.43 8.42 15.37
CA LEU A 44 -8.33 7.19 14.59
C LEU A 44 -9.70 6.70 14.10
N GLU A 45 -10.75 6.78 14.93
CA GLU A 45 -12.12 6.45 14.55
C GLU A 45 -12.61 7.31 13.38
N ASN A 46 -12.44 8.64 13.48
CA ASN A 46 -12.78 9.56 12.39
C ASN A 46 -11.99 9.26 11.10
N ARG A 47 -10.75 8.78 11.22
CA ARG A 47 -9.94 8.38 10.06
C ARG A 47 -10.44 7.07 9.46
N GLN A 48 -10.84 6.12 10.30
CA GLN A 48 -11.39 4.83 9.86
C GLN A 48 -12.70 5.05 9.08
N GLU A 49 -13.60 5.90 9.58
CA GLU A 49 -14.85 6.25 8.89
C GLU A 49 -14.59 6.81 7.47
N LYS A 50 -13.60 7.69 7.33
CA LYS A 50 -13.20 8.20 5.99
C LYS A 50 -12.70 7.10 5.07
N ILE A 51 -11.94 6.13 5.60
CA ILE A 51 -11.45 4.99 4.82
C ILE A 51 -12.65 4.14 4.36
N ASP A 52 -13.60 3.85 5.24
CA ASP A 52 -14.77 3.03 4.91
C ASP A 52 -15.64 3.70 3.83
N ASN A 53 -15.80 5.03 3.89
CA ASN A 53 -16.48 5.80 2.86
C ASN A 53 -15.77 5.71 1.49
N ILE A 54 -14.43 5.75 1.47
CA ILE A 54 -13.66 5.59 0.23
C ILE A 54 -13.80 4.16 -0.32
N VAL A 55 -13.69 3.15 0.54
CA VAL A 55 -13.81 1.73 0.15
C VAL A 55 -15.19 1.45 -0.44
N THR A 56 -16.25 1.96 0.18
CA THR A 56 -17.62 1.79 -0.31
C THR A 56 -17.84 2.50 -1.66
N ASP A 57 -17.28 3.69 -1.88
CA ASP A 57 -17.33 4.38 -3.17
C ASP A 57 -16.61 3.59 -4.27
N ILE A 58 -15.41 3.07 -3.97
CA ILE A 58 -14.64 2.23 -4.90
C ILE A 58 -15.44 0.98 -5.28
N ASN A 59 -16.04 0.29 -4.30
CA ASN A 59 -16.83 -0.90 -4.56
C ASN A 59 -18.04 -0.58 -5.45
N LYS A 60 -18.74 0.52 -5.23
CA LYS A 60 -19.86 0.95 -6.09
C LYS A 60 -19.41 1.20 -7.54
N LYS A 61 -18.26 1.84 -7.73
CA LYS A 61 -17.69 2.08 -9.07
C LYS A 61 -17.31 0.77 -9.75
N TYR A 62 -16.74 -0.17 -8.99
CA TYR A 62 -16.42 -1.51 -9.49
C TYR A 62 -17.67 -2.27 -9.95
N GLU A 63 -18.71 -2.32 -9.12
CA GLU A 63 -19.99 -2.96 -9.49
C GLU A 63 -20.61 -2.32 -10.74
N THR A 64 -20.58 -0.99 -10.84
CA THR A 64 -21.06 -0.27 -12.02
C THR A 64 -20.29 -0.67 -13.27
N LEU A 65 -18.97 -0.77 -13.19
CA LEU A 65 -18.12 -1.19 -14.30
C LEU A 65 -18.42 -2.64 -14.72
N VAL A 66 -18.59 -3.55 -13.75
CA VAL A 66 -18.97 -4.95 -14.00
C VAL A 66 -20.32 -5.03 -14.71
N ALA A 67 -21.31 -4.26 -14.26
CA ALA A 67 -22.63 -4.20 -14.89
C ALA A 67 -22.56 -3.66 -16.33
N MET A 68 -21.76 -2.61 -16.58
CA MET A 68 -21.54 -2.08 -17.93
C MET A 68 -20.86 -3.11 -18.84
N MET A 69 -19.84 -3.81 -18.36
CA MET A 69 -19.17 -4.88 -19.11
C MET A 69 -20.13 -6.05 -19.42
N ALA A 70 -21.01 -6.42 -18.49
CA ALA A 70 -22.03 -7.44 -18.69
C ALA A 70 -23.03 -7.02 -19.77
N HIS A 71 -23.47 -5.76 -19.79
CA HIS A 71 -24.38 -5.24 -20.81
C HIS A 71 -23.74 -5.24 -22.21
N ILE A 72 -22.49 -4.76 -22.32
CA ILE A 72 -21.74 -4.78 -23.60
C ILE A 72 -21.55 -6.22 -24.10
N SER A 73 -21.21 -7.14 -23.20
CA SER A 73 -21.06 -8.57 -23.53
C SER A 73 -22.39 -9.24 -23.93
N GLY A 74 -23.51 -8.82 -23.33
CA GLY A 74 -24.87 -9.25 -23.68
C GLY A 74 -25.28 -8.78 -25.07
N ASN A 75 -25.10 -7.50 -25.38
CA ASN A 75 -25.44 -6.92 -26.68
C ASN A 75 -24.56 -7.48 -27.83
N MET A 76 -23.33 -7.92 -27.52
CA MET A 76 -22.47 -8.64 -28.48
C MET A 76 -22.92 -10.07 -28.78
N LYS A 77 -23.77 -10.69 -27.96
CA LYS A 77 -24.30 -12.05 -28.24
C LYS A 77 -25.51 -12.02 -29.18
N GLU A 78 -26.36 -11.00 -29.10
CA GLU A 78 -27.55 -10.86 -29.97
C GLU A 78 -27.17 -10.49 -31.43
N SER A 79 -25.97 -9.96 -31.63
CA SER A 79 -25.43 -9.64 -32.97
C SER A 79 -24.71 -10.81 -33.65
N LYS A 80 -24.58 -11.98 -33.00
CA LYS A 80 -23.75 -13.11 -33.47
C LYS A 80 -24.44 -14.16 -34.33
N ASP A 81 -25.75 -14.12 -34.51
CA ASP A 81 -26.46 -15.11 -35.35
C ASP A 81 -26.45 -14.80 -36.87
N LYS A 82 -25.79 -13.72 -37.31
CA LYS A 82 -25.73 -13.35 -38.74
C LYS A 82 -24.34 -13.22 -39.37
N GLN A 83 -23.26 -13.55 -38.67
CA GLN A 83 -21.94 -13.63 -39.29
C GLN A 83 -21.09 -14.69 -38.58
N ALA A 84 -21.37 -15.94 -38.95
CA ALA A 84 -20.40 -17.02 -38.84
C ALA A 84 -19.39 -16.85 -39.97
N GLU A 85 -18.39 -15.98 -39.78
CA GLU A 85 -17.07 -16.12 -40.42
C GLU A 85 -16.05 -15.15 -39.79
N SER A 86 -15.12 -15.75 -39.03
CA SER A 86 -13.89 -15.16 -38.50
C SER A 86 -14.01 -14.07 -37.40
N PHE A 87 -13.06 -14.12 -36.47
CA PHE A 87 -12.88 -13.23 -35.31
C PHE A 87 -13.79 -13.48 -34.10
N ALA A 88 -13.43 -14.51 -33.32
CA ALA A 88 -13.78 -14.54 -31.91
C ALA A 88 -12.87 -13.57 -31.12
N PRO A 89 -13.39 -12.59 -30.37
CA PRO A 89 -12.66 -11.99 -29.27
C PRO A 89 -13.02 -12.79 -28.00
N HIS A 90 -12.05 -13.55 -27.50
CA HIS A 90 -12.03 -13.97 -26.11
C HIS A 90 -10.96 -13.14 -25.43
N ILE A 91 -11.34 -12.10 -24.70
CA ILE A 91 -10.45 -11.51 -23.69
C ILE A 91 -11.18 -11.60 -22.34
N ARG A 92 -10.94 -12.74 -21.69
CA ARG A 92 -10.81 -12.82 -20.24
C ARG A 92 -9.46 -12.22 -19.86
N SER A 93 -9.40 -11.71 -18.64
CA SER A 93 -8.17 -11.41 -17.89
C SER A 93 -7.00 -12.31 -18.30
N GLY A 94 -6.01 -11.71 -18.94
CA GLY A 94 -4.80 -12.41 -19.37
C GLY A 94 -4.36 -12.07 -20.78
N ASP A 95 -4.17 -10.77 -21.10
CA ASP A 95 -3.51 -10.38 -22.36
C ASP A 95 -2.38 -9.38 -22.11
N PHE A 96 -1.26 -9.93 -21.65
CA PHE A 96 0.08 -9.49 -22.05
C PHE A 96 0.43 -10.01 -23.46
N GLY A 97 -0.55 -10.43 -24.26
CA GLY A 97 -0.41 -10.95 -25.61
C GLY A 97 -1.37 -10.31 -26.61
N SER A 98 -0.89 -9.30 -27.34
CA SER A 98 -1.31 -8.97 -28.71
C SER A 98 -2.72 -8.42 -28.99
N ASN A 99 -2.78 -7.21 -29.57
CA ASN A 99 -3.44 -7.09 -30.88
C ASN A 99 -2.75 -6.08 -31.82
N ARG A 100 -1.78 -6.63 -32.57
CA ARG A 100 -1.44 -6.47 -34.00
C ARG A 100 -1.61 -5.09 -34.66
N VAL A 101 -0.51 -4.34 -34.78
CA VAL A 101 0.17 -3.94 -36.05
C VAL A 101 1.63 -3.66 -35.67
N GLY A 102 2.55 -4.52 -36.10
CA GLY A 102 4.00 -4.39 -35.90
C GLY A 102 4.48 -4.69 -34.47
N THR A 103 4.87 -5.94 -34.19
CA THR A 103 5.92 -6.16 -33.19
C THR A 103 7.16 -5.37 -33.63
N PRO A 104 7.82 -4.68 -32.68
CA PRO A 104 8.52 -5.40 -31.63
C PRO A 104 8.07 -4.97 -30.23
N GLN A 105 7.51 -5.92 -29.48
CA GLN A 105 7.46 -5.91 -28.00
C GLN A 105 8.88 -6.06 -27.43
N GLY A 106 9.77 -5.17 -27.88
CA GLY A 106 11.16 -5.16 -27.52
C GLY A 106 11.38 -4.30 -26.28
N PRO A 107 12.55 -4.47 -25.64
CA PRO A 107 12.96 -3.67 -24.48
C PRO A 107 12.77 -2.15 -24.68
N ARG A 108 13.04 -1.65 -25.89
CA ARG A 108 12.90 -0.23 -26.27
C ARG A 108 11.48 0.33 -26.13
N GLU A 109 10.46 -0.43 -26.50
CA GLU A 109 9.07 0.02 -26.35
C GLU A 109 8.64 0.03 -24.89
N TRP A 110 9.12 -0.96 -24.13
CA TRP A 110 8.90 -1.03 -22.69
C TRP A 110 9.55 0.16 -21.97
N VAL A 111 10.80 0.49 -22.31
CA VAL A 111 11.51 1.69 -21.81
C VAL A 111 10.73 2.97 -22.10
N ARG A 112 10.15 3.10 -23.31
CA ARG A 112 9.33 4.27 -23.67
C ARG A 112 8.07 4.39 -22.81
N LYS A 113 7.41 3.26 -22.53
CA LYS A 113 6.22 3.23 -21.64
C LYS A 113 6.61 3.52 -20.19
N ALA A 114 7.69 2.95 -19.69
CA ALA A 114 8.22 3.22 -18.35
C ALA A 114 8.58 4.70 -18.17
N ARG A 115 9.25 5.30 -19.17
CA ARG A 115 9.57 6.74 -19.15
C ARG A 115 8.31 7.61 -19.08
N LYS A 116 7.26 7.26 -19.83
CA LYS A 116 5.96 7.95 -19.76
C LYS A 116 5.32 7.82 -18.38
N TYR A 117 5.37 6.63 -17.78
CA TYR A 117 4.87 6.38 -16.42
C TYR A 117 5.60 7.24 -15.38
N PHE A 118 6.93 7.26 -15.39
CA PHE A 118 7.71 8.06 -14.45
C PHE A 118 7.44 9.56 -14.57
N HIS A 119 7.22 10.04 -15.79
CA HIS A 119 6.88 11.44 -16.03
C HIS A 119 5.49 11.80 -15.47
N ILE A 120 4.48 10.96 -15.68
CA ILE A 120 3.12 11.19 -15.18
C ILE A 120 3.10 11.19 -13.65
N HIS A 121 3.84 10.27 -13.03
CA HIS A 121 3.82 10.06 -11.58
C HIS A 121 4.93 10.83 -10.83
N GLN A 122 5.72 11.67 -11.51
CA GLN A 122 6.82 12.45 -10.94
C GLN A 122 7.77 11.60 -10.07
N VAL A 123 8.13 10.43 -10.59
CA VAL A 123 8.96 9.46 -9.88
C VAL A 123 10.39 9.98 -9.75
N ALA A 124 10.91 10.01 -8.52
CA ALA A 124 12.30 10.38 -8.22
C ALA A 124 13.30 9.44 -8.91
N GLU A 125 14.44 9.97 -9.36
CA GLU A 125 15.41 9.25 -10.22
C GLU A 125 15.93 7.97 -9.57
N GLU A 126 16.13 8.01 -8.25
CA GLU A 126 16.63 6.92 -7.42
C GLU A 126 15.64 5.75 -7.35
N LEU A 127 14.34 6.01 -7.56
CA LEU A 127 13.28 5.00 -7.44
C LEU A 127 12.94 4.34 -8.78
N LYS A 128 13.37 4.91 -9.91
CA LYS A 128 12.96 4.46 -11.25
C LYS A 128 13.38 3.03 -11.55
N VAL A 129 14.62 2.68 -11.22
CA VAL A 129 15.19 1.34 -11.46
C VAL A 129 14.51 0.29 -10.58
N GLY A 130 14.31 0.59 -9.29
CA GLY A 130 13.59 -0.30 -8.38
C GLY A 130 12.12 -0.49 -8.75
N ILE A 131 11.45 0.57 -9.23
CA ILE A 131 10.09 0.43 -9.74
C ILE A 131 10.07 -0.44 -10.99
N ALA A 132 11.04 -0.25 -11.90
CA ALA A 132 11.17 -1.05 -13.11
C ALA A 132 11.37 -2.54 -12.82
N GLU A 133 12.19 -2.88 -11.84
CA GLU A 133 12.42 -4.26 -11.37
C GLU A 133 11.09 -4.99 -11.09
N MET A 134 10.17 -4.34 -10.36
CA MET A 134 8.87 -4.93 -10.00
C MET A 134 8.02 -5.36 -11.20
N TYR A 135 8.28 -4.78 -12.38
CA TYR A 135 7.54 -5.07 -13.61
C TYR A 135 8.30 -6.00 -14.57
N LEU A 136 9.56 -6.34 -14.29
CA LEU A 136 10.30 -7.34 -15.06
C LEU A 136 9.84 -8.75 -14.66
N LYS A 137 9.74 -9.64 -15.65
CA LYS A 137 9.34 -11.04 -15.44
C LYS A 137 10.21 -11.99 -16.23
N GLY A 138 10.38 -13.21 -15.71
CA GLY A 138 11.11 -14.28 -16.39
C GLY A 138 12.57 -13.89 -16.69
N LYS A 139 13.00 -14.06 -17.94
CA LYS A 139 14.39 -13.85 -18.37
C LYS A 139 14.89 -12.41 -18.14
N ALA A 140 14.00 -11.41 -18.22
CA ALA A 140 14.37 -10.01 -18.00
C ALA A 140 14.70 -9.71 -16.53
N HIS A 141 14.02 -10.38 -15.60
CA HIS A 141 14.29 -10.26 -14.17
C HIS A 141 15.62 -10.94 -13.79
N ILE A 142 15.93 -12.07 -14.42
CA ILE A 142 17.23 -12.73 -14.25
C ILE A 142 18.38 -11.86 -14.77
N TRP A 143 18.20 -11.24 -15.94
CA TRP A 143 19.16 -10.28 -16.48
C TRP A 143 19.37 -9.07 -15.56
N PHE A 144 18.29 -8.54 -14.99
CA PHE A 144 18.35 -7.41 -14.03
C PHE A 144 19.28 -7.69 -12.85
N HIS A 145 19.21 -8.88 -12.24
CA HIS A 145 20.12 -9.23 -11.15
C HIS A 145 21.59 -9.26 -11.59
N GLY A 146 21.89 -9.72 -12.81
CA GLY A 146 23.23 -9.68 -13.38
C GLY A 146 23.70 -8.24 -13.69
N PHE A 147 22.78 -7.40 -14.17
CA PHE A 147 23.04 -5.99 -14.43
C PHE A 147 23.35 -5.22 -13.15
N VAL A 148 22.55 -5.39 -12.09
CA VAL A 148 22.78 -4.75 -10.78
C VAL A 148 24.07 -5.23 -10.13
N ALA A 149 24.42 -6.53 -10.29
CA ALA A 149 25.70 -7.05 -9.81
C ALA A 149 26.90 -6.38 -10.51
N SER A 150 26.72 -5.95 -11.76
CA SER A 150 27.76 -5.25 -12.54
C SER A 150 27.74 -3.73 -12.33
N HIS A 151 26.58 -3.16 -11.97
CA HIS A 151 26.36 -1.73 -11.82
C HIS A 151 25.49 -1.43 -10.58
N PRO A 152 26.06 -1.44 -9.37
CA PRO A 152 25.30 -1.28 -8.12
C PRO A 152 24.63 0.10 -7.99
N ASP A 153 25.20 1.15 -8.61
CA ASP A 153 24.65 2.51 -8.61
C ASP A 153 24.01 2.89 -9.96
N ALA A 154 23.52 1.89 -10.71
CA ALA A 154 22.93 2.12 -12.02
C ALA A 154 21.73 3.08 -11.95
N LYS A 155 21.82 4.19 -12.67
CA LYS A 155 20.71 5.12 -12.89
C LYS A 155 19.82 4.63 -14.02
N TRP A 156 18.60 5.15 -14.08
CA TRP A 156 17.62 4.80 -15.11
C TRP A 156 18.16 4.95 -16.54
N ASN A 157 19.00 5.96 -16.80
CA ASN A 157 19.57 6.18 -18.13
C ASN A 157 20.44 5.00 -18.60
N LEU A 158 21.35 4.52 -17.74
CA LEU A 158 22.20 3.38 -18.06
C LEU A 158 21.37 2.09 -18.20
N PHE A 159 20.41 1.91 -17.30
CA PHE A 159 19.48 0.77 -17.35
C PHE A 159 18.63 0.74 -18.63
N ALA A 160 18.22 1.91 -19.11
CA ALA A 160 17.42 2.04 -20.33
C ALA A 160 18.24 1.88 -21.62
N GLU A 161 19.56 2.09 -21.56
CA GLU A 161 20.49 1.89 -22.68
C GLU A 161 20.87 0.41 -22.85
N ASP A 162 21.02 -0.32 -21.75
CA ASP A 162 21.40 -1.74 -21.74
C ASP A 162 20.21 -2.72 -21.92
N MET A 163 18.98 -2.20 -21.95
CA MET A 163 17.72 -2.93 -22.23
C MET A 163 17.46 -3.07 -23.73
#